data_AF-A0A7W0VHQ9-F1
#
_entry.id   AF-A0A7W0VHQ9-F1
#
_cell.length_a   1.000
_cell.length_b   1.000
_cell.length_c   1.000
_cell.angle_alpha   90.00
_cell.angle_beta   90.00
_cell.angle_gamma   90.00
#
_symmetry.space_group_name_H-M   'P 1'
#
loop_
_entity.id
_entity.type
_entity.pdbx_description
1 polymer ?
#
loop_
_entity_poly.entity_id
_entity_poly.type
_entity_poly.pdbx_seq_one_letter_code
_entity_poly.pdbx_strand_id
1 'polypeptide(L)'
;MAEDWLPHEPPTIEPPKHSAVRTLIIWVVLIGFFIALYWAMSPSESGGHHATAGYSGWWLVAAAVGGALVPIVFMVYLFGGQARLNALQTPALEALAERRYSRAAELFGELARRYRAKPNHSAVALYNRGYALLRSGDSAAAAGVLLGVERMPKLGPGGIRQVAVMQLARAFALGGDVEKAVLWLDVARKRPGGMADPVHGNALIAALEGLLMCRQGRVEEATRHYQDCWSRLEACLPVHQMEEVWLLRAFAIASTSAPRDNAAAEPWLRMLRSTPPGALDWLTVHWPELATFTITHGLAVAVAAPHERSA
;
A
#
# COMPACT_ATOMS: atom_id res chain seq x y z
N MET A 1 4.83 29.12 29.93
CA MET A 1 4.88 27.65 29.92
C MET A 1 5.10 27.20 28.49
N ALA A 2 6.36 27.28 28.02
CA ALA A 2 6.68 27.22 26.59
C ALA A 2 8.05 26.56 26.31
N GLU A 3 8.31 25.37 26.85
CA GLU A 3 9.57 24.64 26.62
C GLU A 3 9.37 23.10 26.59
N ASP A 4 8.49 22.58 25.72
CA ASP A 4 8.34 21.11 25.58
C ASP A 4 8.11 20.66 24.12
N TRP A 5 8.79 21.33 23.18
CA TRP A 5 8.73 21.02 21.74
C TRP A 5 10.06 20.48 21.19
N LEU A 6 10.96 20.00 22.05
CA LEU A 6 12.15 19.30 21.56
C LEU A 6 11.70 18.00 20.88
N PRO A 7 12.19 17.72 19.66
CA PRO A 7 11.86 16.50 18.95
C PRO A 7 12.31 15.32 19.81
N HIS A 8 11.35 14.49 20.25
CA HIS A 8 11.65 13.20 20.83
C HIS A 8 12.64 12.48 19.91
N GLU A 9 13.66 11.86 20.49
CA GLU A 9 14.58 11.00 19.75
C GLU A 9 13.77 10.14 18.76
N PRO A 10 14.15 10.10 17.47
CA PRO A 10 13.40 9.34 16.48
C PRO A 10 13.24 7.93 17.04
N PRO A 11 12.01 7.38 17.06
CA PRO A 11 11.76 6.08 17.66
C PRO A 11 12.78 5.11 17.11
N THR A 12 13.52 4.45 18.01
CA THR A 12 14.43 3.37 17.64
C THR A 12 13.60 2.40 16.82
N ILE A 13 13.87 2.36 15.51
CA ILE A 13 13.19 1.45 14.60
C ILE A 13 13.64 0.07 15.06
N GLU A 14 12.83 -0.57 15.91
CA GLU A 14 13.08 -1.94 16.30
C GLU A 14 13.18 -2.74 15.00
N PRO A 15 14.29 -3.47 14.78
CA PRO A 15 14.45 -4.25 13.59
C PRO A 15 13.20 -5.13 13.45
N PRO A 16 12.54 -5.15 12.28
CA PRO A 16 11.27 -5.82 12.10
C PRO A 16 11.41 -7.22 12.66
N LYS A 17 10.58 -7.58 13.66
CA LYS A 17 10.59 -8.90 14.31
C LYS A 17 10.57 -9.94 13.19
N HIS A 18 11.76 -10.45 12.90
CA HIS A 18 11.95 -11.46 11.89
C HIS A 18 11.06 -12.61 12.34
N SER A 19 10.01 -12.87 11.55
CA SER A 19 8.89 -13.76 11.91
C SER A 19 9.41 -14.96 12.68
N ALA A 20 9.21 -14.99 14.00
CA ALA A 20 9.66 -16.08 14.86
C ALA A 20 9.10 -17.43 14.37
N VAL A 21 7.92 -17.37 13.72
CA VAL A 21 7.29 -18.48 13.01
C VAL A 21 8.14 -18.96 11.84
N ARG A 22 8.72 -18.06 11.04
CA ARG A 22 9.62 -18.43 9.93
C ARG A 22 10.89 -19.09 10.45
N THR A 23 11.47 -18.54 11.51
CA THR A 23 12.63 -19.15 12.19
C THR A 23 12.26 -20.52 12.75
N LEU A 24 11.11 -20.66 13.40
CA LEU A 24 10.62 -21.93 13.93
C LEU A 24 10.38 -22.98 12.84
N ILE A 25 9.78 -22.61 11.70
CA ILE A 25 9.58 -23.53 10.56
C ILE A 25 10.93 -24.02 10.04
N ILE A 26 11.91 -23.11 9.88
CA ILE A 26 13.27 -23.49 9.47
C ILE A 26 13.88 -24.46 10.50
N TRP A 27 13.73 -24.20 11.79
CA TRP A 27 14.19 -25.09 12.85
C TRP A 27 13.50 -26.45 12.84
N VAL A 28 12.18 -26.52 12.64
CA VAL A 28 11.44 -27.79 12.56
C VAL A 28 11.91 -28.60 11.34
N VAL A 29 12.13 -27.96 10.19
CA VAL A 29 12.68 -28.64 9.01
C VAL A 29 14.10 -29.15 9.27
N LEU A 30 14.95 -28.35 9.92
CA LEU A 30 16.31 -28.74 10.32
C LEU A 30 16.31 -29.90 11.33
N ILE A 31 15.45 -29.86 12.34
CA ILE A 31 15.32 -30.93 13.34
C ILE A 31 14.82 -32.21 12.67
N GLY A 32 13.80 -32.13 11.81
CA GLY A 32 13.31 -33.28 11.05
C GLY A 32 14.40 -33.89 10.17
N PHE A 33 15.21 -33.05 9.53
CA PHE A 33 16.37 -33.48 8.75
C PHE A 33 17.44 -34.16 9.63
N PHE A 34 17.74 -33.59 10.80
CA PHE A 34 18.72 -34.15 11.74
C PHE A 34 18.27 -35.51 12.30
N ILE A 35 16.99 -35.67 12.63
CA ILE A 35 16.41 -36.95 13.07
C ILE A 35 16.52 -38.00 11.97
N ALA A 36 16.19 -37.65 10.72
CA ALA A 36 16.31 -38.58 9.59
C ALA A 36 17.77 -39.03 9.36
N LEU A 37 18.73 -38.10 9.46
CA LEU A 37 20.16 -38.40 9.39
C LEU A 37 20.62 -39.31 10.54
N TYR A 38 20.18 -39.01 11.77
CA TYR A 38 20.51 -39.79 12.95
C TYR A 38 20.04 -41.24 12.78
N TRP A 39 18.79 -41.46 12.38
CA TRP A 39 18.26 -42.82 12.12
C TRP A 39 18.99 -43.54 10.99
N ALA A 40 19.41 -42.82 9.94
CA ALA A 40 20.16 -43.42 8.85
C ALA A 40 21.60 -43.81 9.24
N MET A 41 22.21 -43.10 10.20
CA MET A 41 23.57 -43.37 10.68
C MET A 41 23.63 -44.23 11.94
N SER A 42 22.49 -44.45 12.62
CA SER A 42 22.43 -45.26 13.84
C SER A 42 22.76 -46.72 13.48
N PRO A 43 23.84 -47.30 14.02
CA PRO A 43 24.16 -48.69 13.77
C PRO A 43 23.02 -49.56 14.31
N SER A 44 22.42 -50.41 13.47
CA SER A 44 21.40 -51.34 13.94
C SER A 44 22.07 -52.36 14.87
N GLU A 45 21.81 -52.29 16.18
CA GLU A 45 22.29 -53.24 17.19
C GLU A 45 21.63 -54.64 17.08
N SER A 46 21.17 -55.04 15.91
CA SER A 46 20.66 -56.39 15.69
C SER A 46 21.81 -57.36 15.40
N GLY A 47 22.47 -57.79 16.48
CA GLY A 47 23.21 -59.05 16.49
C GLY A 47 22.23 -60.21 16.26
N GLY A 48 22.34 -60.91 15.13
CA GLY A 48 21.57 -62.11 14.86
C GLY A 48 21.26 -62.29 13.38
N HIS A 49 21.94 -63.26 12.77
CA HIS A 49 21.75 -63.71 11.39
C HIS A 49 20.28 -63.86 10.99
N HIS A 50 19.84 -63.19 9.91
CA HIS A 50 19.08 -63.78 8.79
C HIS A 50 18.83 -62.75 7.66
N ALA A 51 19.44 -63.04 6.51
CA ALA A 51 18.97 -62.87 5.12
C ALA A 51 18.22 -61.59 4.68
N THR A 52 18.95 -60.77 3.90
CA THR A 52 18.58 -60.31 2.54
C THR A 52 17.14 -59.83 2.30
N ALA A 53 16.83 -58.61 2.74
CA ALA A 53 15.99 -57.71 1.95
C ALA A 53 16.89 -56.54 1.54
N GLY A 54 17.26 -56.50 0.25
CA GLY A 54 18.17 -55.53 -0.35
C GLY A 54 17.59 -54.11 -0.45
N TYR A 55 17.07 -53.58 0.65
CA TYR A 55 16.82 -52.15 0.79
C TYR A 55 18.12 -51.47 1.16
N SER A 56 18.89 -51.17 0.13
CA SER A 56 20.15 -50.46 0.25
C SER A 56 19.90 -49.07 0.87
N GLY A 57 20.52 -48.80 2.01
CA GLY A 57 20.34 -47.58 2.81
C GLY A 57 20.55 -46.26 2.05
N TRP A 58 21.11 -46.29 0.84
CA TRP A 58 21.21 -45.13 -0.04
C TRP A 58 19.85 -44.52 -0.40
N TRP A 59 18.76 -45.31 -0.48
CA TRP A 59 17.42 -44.77 -0.76
C TRP A 59 16.88 -43.92 0.39
N LEU A 60 17.20 -44.28 1.65
CA LEU A 60 16.83 -43.49 2.83
C LEU A 60 17.60 -42.17 2.87
N VAL A 61 18.90 -42.20 2.55
CA VAL A 61 19.72 -40.99 2.43
C VAL A 61 19.23 -40.10 1.28
N ALA A 62 18.93 -40.68 0.11
CA ALA A 62 18.39 -39.96 -1.03
C ALA A 62 17.02 -39.33 -0.73
N ALA A 63 16.14 -40.04 -0.02
CA ALA A 63 14.85 -39.52 0.41
C ALA A 63 14.99 -38.37 1.43
N ALA A 64 15.91 -38.50 2.40
CA ALA A 64 16.18 -37.45 3.38
C ALA A 64 16.77 -36.18 2.73
N VAL A 65 17.75 -36.34 1.84
CA VAL A 65 18.38 -35.24 1.11
C VAL A 65 17.40 -34.59 0.12
N GLY A 66 16.66 -35.39 -0.65
CA GLY A 66 15.62 -34.89 -1.56
C GLY A 66 14.50 -34.17 -0.81
N GLY A 67 14.04 -34.74 0.32
CA GLY A 67 13.02 -34.17 1.18
C GLY A 67 13.42 -32.82 1.79
N ALA A 68 14.70 -32.61 2.10
CA ALA A 68 15.21 -31.32 2.59
C ALA A 68 15.52 -30.31 1.47
N LEU A 69 16.06 -30.76 0.33
CA LEU A 69 16.41 -29.86 -0.77
C LEU A 69 15.18 -29.26 -1.44
N VAL A 70 14.09 -30.03 -1.61
CA VAL A 70 12.86 -29.54 -2.26
C VAL A 70 12.29 -28.27 -1.58
N PRO A 71 12.04 -28.23 -0.26
CA PRO A 71 11.53 -27.02 0.39
C PRO A 71 12.53 -25.87 0.40
N ILE A 72 13.85 -26.15 0.48
CA ILE A 72 14.88 -25.11 0.41
C ILE A 72 14.91 -24.46 -0.98
N VAL A 73 14.98 -25.27 -2.04
CA VAL A 73 14.95 -24.80 -3.43
C VAL A 73 13.65 -24.06 -3.72
N PHE A 74 12.53 -24.58 -3.24
CA PHE A 74 11.23 -23.93 -3.37
C PHE A 74 11.20 -22.57 -2.65
N MET A 75 11.73 -22.49 -1.42
CA MET A 75 11.84 -21.21 -0.70
C MET A 75 12.77 -20.24 -1.41
N VAL A 76 13.96 -20.65 -1.85
CA VAL A 76 14.89 -19.80 -2.61
C VAL A 76 14.24 -19.30 -3.90
N TYR A 77 13.50 -20.16 -4.60
CA TYR A 77 12.76 -19.78 -5.79
C TYR A 77 11.67 -18.74 -5.51
N LEU A 78 10.89 -18.94 -4.43
CA LEU A 78 9.85 -17.99 -4.01
C LEU A 78 10.44 -16.65 -3.55
N PHE A 79 11.48 -16.66 -2.71
CA PHE A 79 12.06 -15.45 -2.11
C PHE A 79 13.01 -14.71 -3.05
N GLY A 80 13.79 -15.42 -3.85
CA GLY A 80 14.66 -14.82 -4.86
C GLY A 80 13.87 -14.02 -5.90
N GLY A 81 12.64 -14.47 -6.20
CA GLY A 81 11.70 -13.72 -7.03
C GLY A 81 11.33 -12.35 -6.44
N GLN A 82 11.08 -12.28 -5.13
CA GLN A 82 10.71 -11.05 -4.44
C GLN A 82 11.89 -10.08 -4.31
N ALA A 83 13.08 -10.56 -3.92
CA ALA A 83 14.27 -9.71 -3.81
C ALA A 83 14.61 -9.06 -5.17
N ARG A 84 14.52 -9.84 -6.24
CA ARG A 84 14.72 -9.33 -7.61
C ARG A 84 13.64 -8.34 -8.02
N LEU A 85 12.37 -8.58 -7.66
CA LEU A 85 11.30 -7.64 -7.92
C LEU A 85 11.56 -6.31 -7.19
N ASN A 86 11.90 -6.36 -5.91
CA ASN A 86 12.18 -5.17 -5.11
C ASN A 86 13.33 -4.35 -5.71
N ALA A 87 14.44 -5.00 -6.11
CA ALA A 87 15.56 -4.32 -6.76
C ALA A 87 15.17 -3.66 -8.09
N LEU A 88 14.27 -4.28 -8.86
CA LEU A 88 13.76 -3.70 -10.10
C LEU A 88 12.70 -2.61 -9.88
N GLN A 89 12.08 -2.56 -8.71
CA GLN A 89 11.12 -1.51 -8.34
C GLN A 89 11.79 -0.24 -7.83
N THR A 90 13.03 -0.33 -7.32
CA THR A 90 13.74 0.81 -6.73
C THR A 90 13.71 2.07 -7.59
N PRO A 91 14.04 2.06 -8.90
CA PRO A 91 14.02 3.29 -9.71
C PRO A 91 12.63 3.91 -9.84
N ALA A 92 11.57 3.09 -9.84
CA ALA A 92 10.19 3.57 -9.91
C ALA A 92 9.73 4.15 -8.56
N LEU A 93 10.18 3.57 -7.45
CA LEU A 93 9.92 4.09 -6.10
C LEU A 93 10.68 5.39 -5.84
N GLU A 94 11.93 5.51 -6.30
CA GLU A 94 12.71 6.75 -6.26
C GLU A 94 12.02 7.85 -7.06
N ALA A 95 11.59 7.54 -8.31
CA ALA A 95 10.82 8.49 -9.11
C ALA A 95 9.51 8.92 -8.41
N LEU A 96 8.84 8.00 -7.70
CA LEU A 96 7.63 8.32 -6.94
C LEU A 96 7.95 9.23 -5.74
N ALA A 97 9.02 8.95 -5.00
CA ALA A 97 9.47 9.74 -3.86
C ALA A 97 9.87 11.17 -4.26
N GLU A 98 10.51 11.31 -5.43
CA GLU A 98 10.85 12.59 -6.05
C GLU A 98 9.68 13.26 -6.78
N ARG A 99 8.46 12.70 -6.67
CA ARG A 99 7.23 13.23 -7.28
C ARG A 99 7.26 13.31 -8.80
N ARG A 100 8.15 12.54 -9.45
CA ARG A 100 8.19 12.34 -10.90
C ARG A 100 7.15 11.30 -11.32
N TYR A 101 5.88 11.59 -11.05
CA TYR A 101 4.78 10.63 -11.10
C TYR A 101 4.59 9.99 -12.48
N SER A 102 4.68 10.77 -13.57
CA SER A 102 4.58 10.22 -14.94
C SER A 102 5.70 9.21 -15.21
N ARG A 103 6.93 9.51 -14.79
CA ARG A 103 8.07 8.60 -14.94
C ARG A 103 7.91 7.34 -14.08
N ALA A 104 7.44 7.49 -12.85
CA ALA A 104 7.14 6.35 -11.99
C ALA A 104 6.08 5.43 -12.63
N ALA A 105 5.01 6.01 -13.20
CA ALA A 105 3.97 5.25 -13.89
C ALA A 105 4.50 4.47 -15.11
N GLU A 106 5.40 5.07 -15.91
CA GLU A 106 6.07 4.38 -17.02
C GLU A 106 6.89 3.18 -16.54
N LEU A 107 7.76 3.39 -15.55
CA LEU A 107 8.65 2.36 -15.00
C LEU A 107 7.86 1.20 -14.39
N PHE A 108 6.80 1.50 -13.63
CA PHE A 108 5.90 0.46 -13.11
C PHE A 108 5.14 -0.26 -14.23
N GLY A 109 4.78 0.43 -15.32
CA GLY A 109 4.17 -0.18 -16.51
C GLY A 109 5.12 -1.14 -17.23
N GLU A 110 6.38 -0.77 -17.40
CA GLU A 110 7.42 -1.64 -17.94
C GLU A 110 7.62 -2.88 -17.07
N LEU A 111 7.69 -2.68 -15.75
CA LEU A 111 7.83 -3.77 -14.80
C LEU A 111 6.63 -4.72 -14.84
N ALA A 112 5.41 -4.21 -14.89
CA ALA A 112 4.21 -5.01 -15.05
C ALA A 112 4.25 -5.87 -16.31
N ARG A 113 4.64 -5.29 -17.46
CA ARG A 113 4.81 -6.04 -18.72
C ARG A 113 5.86 -7.14 -18.59
N ARG A 114 6.99 -6.84 -17.95
CA ARG A 114 8.08 -7.81 -17.71
C ARG A 114 7.61 -8.99 -16.85
N TYR A 115 6.75 -8.75 -15.87
CA TYR A 115 6.24 -9.75 -14.95
C TYR A 115 4.85 -10.29 -15.31
N ARG A 116 4.36 -10.10 -16.54
CA ARG A 116 3.02 -10.53 -16.99
C ARG A 116 2.69 -12.01 -16.69
N ALA A 117 3.69 -12.89 -16.71
CA ALA A 117 3.53 -14.32 -16.44
C ALA A 117 3.44 -14.66 -14.94
N LYS A 118 3.66 -13.67 -14.05
CA LYS A 118 3.60 -13.80 -12.59
C LYS A 118 2.53 -12.85 -12.05
N PRO A 119 1.25 -13.27 -11.99
CA PRO A 119 0.12 -12.39 -11.67
C PRO A 119 0.32 -11.53 -10.42
N ASN A 120 0.82 -12.10 -9.32
CA ASN A 120 1.04 -11.35 -8.08
C ASN A 120 2.05 -10.19 -8.26
N HIS A 121 3.17 -10.41 -8.96
CA HIS A 121 4.16 -9.36 -9.21
C HIS A 121 3.64 -8.32 -10.20
N SER A 122 2.95 -8.77 -11.25
CA SER A 122 2.32 -7.86 -12.21
C SER A 122 1.24 -7.00 -11.56
N ALA A 123 0.43 -7.57 -10.65
CA ALA A 123 -0.61 -6.86 -9.92
C ALA A 123 -0.03 -5.75 -9.03
N VAL A 124 1.05 -6.03 -8.29
CA VAL A 124 1.75 -5.01 -7.48
C VAL A 124 2.30 -3.89 -8.35
N ALA A 125 2.96 -4.21 -9.47
CA ALA A 125 3.47 -3.20 -10.39
C ALA A 125 2.35 -2.36 -11.02
N LEU A 126 1.25 -2.99 -11.46
CA LEU A 126 0.08 -2.27 -11.99
C LEU A 126 -0.61 -1.40 -10.93
N TYR A 127 -0.74 -1.89 -9.71
CA TYR A 127 -1.27 -1.09 -8.59
C TYR A 127 -0.43 0.16 -8.38
N ASN A 128 0.90 0.02 -8.30
CA ASN A 128 1.80 1.15 -8.12
C ASN A 128 1.77 2.12 -9.31
N ARG A 129 1.59 1.61 -10.54
CA ARG A 129 1.34 2.45 -11.73
C ARG A 129 0.04 3.24 -11.58
N GLY A 130 -1.05 2.58 -11.17
CA GLY A 130 -2.34 3.23 -10.92
C GLY A 130 -2.22 4.31 -9.85
N TYR A 131 -1.50 4.04 -8.77
CA TYR A 131 -1.21 5.01 -7.72
C TYR A 131 -0.40 6.21 -8.24
N ALA A 132 0.65 5.98 -9.03
CA ALA A 132 1.44 7.04 -9.65
C ALA A 132 0.60 7.91 -10.59
N LEU A 133 -0.25 7.31 -11.42
CA LEU A 133 -1.19 8.04 -12.30
C LEU A 133 -2.18 8.88 -11.49
N LEU A 134 -2.69 8.33 -10.37
CA LEU A 134 -3.57 9.08 -9.49
C LEU A 134 -2.86 10.30 -8.91
N ARG A 135 -1.62 10.12 -8.45
CA ARG A 135 -0.77 11.20 -7.90
C ARG A 135 -0.28 12.19 -8.97
N SER A 136 -0.37 11.86 -10.26
CA SER A 136 -0.17 12.82 -11.35
C SER A 136 -1.45 13.56 -11.74
N GLY A 137 -2.57 13.31 -11.06
CA GLY A 137 -3.87 13.89 -11.38
C GLY A 137 -4.64 13.19 -12.51
N ASP A 138 -4.09 12.13 -13.12
CA ASP A 138 -4.76 11.36 -14.17
C ASP A 138 -5.64 10.26 -13.56
N SER A 139 -6.73 10.71 -12.92
CA SER A 139 -7.68 9.86 -12.23
C SER A 139 -8.35 8.83 -13.15
N ALA A 140 -8.60 9.19 -14.41
CA ALA A 140 -9.21 8.32 -15.41
C ALA A 140 -8.27 7.17 -15.81
N ALA A 141 -7.01 7.46 -16.13
CA ALA A 141 -6.04 6.41 -16.45
C ALA A 141 -5.74 5.53 -15.23
N ALA A 142 -5.66 6.13 -14.04
CA ALA A 142 -5.52 5.40 -12.79
C ALA A 142 -6.64 4.38 -12.60
N ALA A 143 -7.90 4.80 -12.76
CA ALA A 143 -9.06 3.91 -12.64
C ALA A 143 -9.00 2.75 -13.65
N GLY A 144 -8.61 3.01 -14.90
CA GLY A 144 -8.45 1.96 -15.92
C GLY A 144 -7.41 0.91 -15.52
N VAL A 145 -6.25 1.33 -15.01
CA VAL A 145 -5.20 0.41 -14.57
C VAL A 145 -5.63 -0.38 -13.33
N LEU A 146 -6.22 0.28 -12.33
CA LEU A 146 -6.63 -0.35 -11.09
C LEU A 146 -7.79 -1.35 -11.29
N LEU A 147 -8.69 -1.08 -12.24
CA LEU A 147 -9.75 -2.02 -12.64
C LEU A 147 -9.14 -3.28 -13.27
N GLY A 148 -8.05 -3.13 -14.01
CA GLY A 148 -7.27 -4.27 -14.52
C GLY A 148 -6.65 -5.12 -13.40
N VAL A 149 -6.19 -4.50 -12.31
CA VAL A 149 -5.69 -5.22 -11.12
C VAL A 149 -6.82 -5.97 -10.42
N GLU A 150 -7.97 -5.32 -10.23
CA GLU A 150 -9.15 -5.92 -9.63
C GLU A 150 -9.53 -7.21 -10.38
N ARG A 151 -9.68 -7.10 -11.70
CA ARG A 151 -10.16 -8.18 -12.58
C ARG A 151 -9.09 -9.24 -12.90
N MET A 152 -7.87 -9.10 -12.37
CA MET A 152 -6.78 -10.02 -12.69
C MET A 152 -7.11 -11.45 -12.18
N PRO A 153 -7.06 -12.48 -13.04
CA PRO A 153 -7.37 -13.84 -12.62
C PRO A 153 -6.34 -14.38 -11.63
N LYS A 154 -6.75 -15.33 -10.79
CA LYS A 154 -5.89 -16.04 -9.80
C LYS A 154 -5.34 -15.18 -8.66
N LEU A 155 -5.67 -13.89 -8.61
CA LEU A 155 -5.37 -13.06 -7.46
C LEU A 155 -6.40 -13.35 -6.35
N GLY A 156 -5.96 -13.40 -5.09
CA GLY A 156 -6.86 -13.54 -3.94
C GLY A 156 -7.73 -12.28 -3.72
N PRO A 157 -8.84 -12.38 -2.97
CA PRO A 157 -9.68 -11.22 -2.67
C PRO A 157 -9.01 -10.17 -1.77
N GLY A 158 -8.01 -10.56 -0.97
CA GLY A 158 -7.28 -9.68 -0.05
C GLY A 158 -6.08 -8.93 -0.67
N GLY A 159 -5.18 -8.49 0.21
CA GLY A 159 -3.89 -7.87 -0.15
C GLY A 159 -4.02 -6.79 -1.22
N ILE A 160 -3.24 -6.91 -2.29
CA ILE A 160 -3.17 -5.91 -3.36
C ILE A 160 -4.52 -5.67 -4.05
N ARG A 161 -5.39 -6.67 -4.14
CA ARG A 161 -6.72 -6.50 -4.76
C ARG A 161 -7.62 -5.63 -3.88
N GLN A 162 -7.54 -5.78 -2.56
CA GLN A 162 -8.28 -4.94 -1.62
C GLN A 162 -7.84 -3.48 -1.71
N VAL A 163 -6.53 -3.24 -1.70
CA VAL A 163 -6.01 -1.87 -1.80
C VAL A 163 -6.33 -1.25 -3.17
N ALA A 164 -6.29 -2.04 -4.25
CA ALA A 164 -6.69 -1.57 -5.58
C ALA A 164 -8.16 -1.10 -5.63
N VAL A 165 -9.07 -1.80 -4.94
CA VAL A 165 -10.49 -1.40 -4.83
C VAL A 165 -10.64 -0.08 -4.07
N MET A 166 -9.90 0.11 -2.97
CA MET A 166 -9.90 1.39 -2.24
C MET A 166 -9.38 2.54 -3.13
N GLN A 167 -8.31 2.31 -3.87
CA GLN A 167 -7.76 3.32 -4.79
C GLN A 167 -8.66 3.55 -6.01
N LEU A 168 -9.46 2.56 -6.46
CA LEU A 168 -10.49 2.75 -7.49
C LEU A 168 -11.55 3.74 -7.03
N ALA A 169 -12.08 3.54 -5.83
CA ALA A 169 -13.05 4.47 -5.25
C ALA A 169 -12.46 5.88 -5.13
N ARG A 170 -11.21 6.00 -4.68
CA ARG A 170 -10.49 7.28 -4.64
C ARG A 170 -10.34 7.91 -6.02
N ALA A 171 -9.95 7.14 -7.03
CA ALA A 171 -9.80 7.62 -8.40
C ALA A 171 -11.12 8.17 -8.96
N PHE A 172 -12.23 7.46 -8.78
CA PHE A 172 -13.55 7.96 -9.20
C PHE A 172 -13.98 9.21 -8.41
N ALA A 173 -13.73 9.25 -7.09
CA ALA A 173 -14.06 10.41 -6.27
C ALA A 173 -13.33 11.67 -6.75
N LEU A 174 -12.02 11.55 -7.01
CA LEU A 174 -11.19 12.65 -7.50
C LEU A 174 -11.55 13.03 -8.94
N GLY A 175 -11.88 12.06 -9.80
CA GLY A 175 -12.38 12.31 -11.15
C GLY A 175 -13.81 12.90 -11.20
N GLY A 176 -14.50 13.02 -10.06
CA GLY A 176 -15.85 13.58 -9.97
C GLY A 176 -16.99 12.60 -10.23
N ASP A 177 -16.71 11.33 -10.49
CA ASP A 177 -17.71 10.28 -10.61
C ASP A 177 -18.05 9.71 -9.21
N VAL A 178 -18.79 10.51 -8.44
CA VAL A 178 -19.10 10.21 -7.04
C VAL A 178 -19.92 8.93 -6.88
N GLU A 179 -20.83 8.64 -7.83
CA GLU A 179 -21.67 7.44 -7.80
C GLU A 179 -20.83 6.16 -7.89
N LYS A 180 -19.91 6.08 -8.86
CA LYS A 180 -18.99 4.94 -8.96
C LYS A 180 -18.07 4.86 -7.76
N ALA A 181 -17.65 6.00 -7.22
CA ALA A 181 -16.79 6.03 -6.06
C ALA A 181 -17.48 5.42 -4.82
N VAL A 182 -18.75 5.74 -4.58
CA VAL A 182 -19.57 5.11 -3.52
C VAL A 182 -19.71 3.61 -3.75
N LEU A 183 -20.03 3.19 -4.97
CA LEU A 183 -20.14 1.77 -5.32
C LEU A 183 -18.86 1.00 -4.98
N TRP A 184 -17.70 1.52 -5.38
CA TRP A 184 -16.42 0.86 -5.13
C TRP A 184 -16.00 0.91 -3.65
N LEU A 185 -16.37 1.96 -2.92
CA LEU A 185 -16.18 2.00 -1.47
C LEU A 185 -17.00 0.90 -0.77
N ASP A 186 -18.26 0.70 -1.18
CA ASP A 186 -19.09 -0.38 -0.63
C ASP A 186 -18.53 -1.76 -0.95
N VAL A 187 -17.96 -1.95 -2.15
CA VAL A 187 -17.23 -3.17 -2.49
C VAL A 187 -16.02 -3.35 -1.56
N ALA A 188 -15.27 -2.28 -1.26
CA ALA A 188 -14.14 -2.34 -0.34
C ALA A 188 -14.58 -2.76 1.08
N ARG A 189 -15.68 -2.21 1.60
CA ARG A 189 -16.22 -2.51 2.93
C ARG A 189 -16.72 -3.94 3.07
N LYS A 190 -17.42 -4.45 2.05
CA LYS A 190 -18.03 -5.80 2.07
C LYS A 190 -17.01 -6.92 1.93
N ARG A 191 -15.78 -6.61 1.51
CA ARG A 191 -14.77 -7.63 1.29
C ARG A 191 -14.25 -8.12 2.65
N PRO A 192 -14.23 -9.44 2.90
CA PRO A 192 -13.70 -9.97 4.15
C PRO A 192 -12.25 -9.50 4.30
N GLY A 193 -11.92 -8.94 5.48
CA GLY A 193 -10.65 -8.30 5.78
C GLY A 193 -9.46 -9.17 5.40
N GLY A 194 -8.88 -8.89 4.23
CA GLY A 194 -7.74 -9.63 3.68
C GLY A 194 -6.43 -8.84 3.72
N MET A 195 -6.41 -7.75 4.49
CA MET A 195 -5.17 -7.02 4.78
C MET A 195 -4.46 -7.70 5.94
N ALA A 196 -3.13 -7.68 5.90
CA ALA A 196 -2.32 -8.15 7.03
C ALA A 196 -2.62 -7.35 8.31
N ASP A 197 -2.99 -6.07 8.14
CA ASP A 197 -3.44 -5.18 9.21
C ASP A 197 -4.84 -4.62 8.90
N PRO A 198 -5.89 -5.15 9.55
CA PRO A 198 -7.26 -4.63 9.42
C PRO A 198 -7.41 -3.18 9.91
N VAL A 199 -6.60 -2.73 10.87
CA VAL A 199 -6.70 -1.38 11.44
C VAL A 199 -6.27 -0.35 10.41
N HIS A 200 -5.15 -0.58 9.73
CA HIS A 200 -4.71 0.26 8.62
C HIS A 200 -5.74 0.29 7.47
N GLY A 201 -6.33 -0.86 7.12
CA GLY A 201 -7.41 -0.92 6.13
C GLY A 201 -8.63 -0.08 6.50
N ASN A 202 -9.04 -0.10 7.77
CA ASN A 202 -10.14 0.71 8.28
C ASN A 202 -9.81 2.21 8.30
N ALA A 203 -8.55 2.59 8.55
CA ALA A 203 -8.12 3.98 8.47
C ALA A 203 -8.18 4.52 7.03
N LEU A 204 -7.76 3.71 6.04
CA LEU A 204 -7.87 4.07 4.62
C LEU A 204 -9.33 4.24 4.17
N ILE A 205 -10.22 3.35 4.62
CA ILE A 205 -11.67 3.46 4.38
C ILE A 205 -12.21 4.76 4.99
N ALA A 206 -11.87 5.07 6.24
CA ALA A 206 -12.32 6.28 6.91
C ALA A 206 -11.84 7.56 6.20
N ALA A 207 -10.59 7.59 5.72
CA ALA A 207 -10.08 8.72 4.95
C ALA A 207 -10.86 8.93 3.64
N LEU A 208 -11.18 7.83 2.93
CA LEU A 208 -11.93 7.84 1.68
C LEU A 208 -13.41 8.23 1.89
N GLU A 209 -14.02 7.83 3.01
CA GLU A 209 -15.37 8.25 3.39
C GLU A 209 -15.45 9.77 3.55
N GLY A 210 -14.50 10.37 4.28
CA GLY A 210 -14.43 11.82 4.41
C GLY A 210 -14.21 12.53 3.07
N LEU A 211 -13.36 11.99 2.20
CA LEU A 211 -13.17 12.48 0.83
C LEU A 211 -14.50 12.51 0.05
N LEU A 212 -15.27 11.41 0.10
CA LEU A 212 -16.57 11.33 -0.58
C LEU A 212 -17.59 12.30 -0.01
N MET A 213 -17.66 12.46 1.32
CA MET A 213 -18.55 13.42 1.95
C MET A 213 -18.21 14.85 1.48
N CYS A 214 -16.93 15.21 1.44
CA CYS A 214 -16.50 16.51 0.89
C CYS A 214 -16.87 16.66 -0.60
N ARG A 215 -16.64 15.63 -1.44
CA ARG A 215 -17.02 15.65 -2.86
C ARG A 215 -18.53 15.76 -3.08
N GLN A 216 -19.34 15.22 -2.17
CA GLN A 216 -20.79 15.30 -2.18
C GLN A 216 -21.34 16.64 -1.68
N GLY A 217 -20.48 17.57 -1.21
CA GLY A 217 -20.91 18.80 -0.57
C GLY A 217 -21.44 18.62 0.85
N ARG A 218 -21.32 17.41 1.44
CA ARG A 218 -21.74 17.09 2.81
C ARG A 218 -20.62 17.45 3.80
N VAL A 219 -20.19 18.70 3.78
CA VAL A 219 -18.99 19.18 4.48
C VAL A 219 -19.13 19.17 6.01
N GLU A 220 -20.33 19.36 6.55
CA GLU A 220 -20.61 19.23 7.99
C GLU A 220 -20.47 17.78 8.47
N GLU A 221 -20.93 16.83 7.64
CA GLU A 221 -20.79 15.40 7.92
C GLU A 221 -19.33 14.96 7.82
N ALA A 222 -18.60 15.45 6.81
CA ALA A 222 -17.17 15.20 6.68
C ALA A 222 -16.38 15.71 7.90
N THR A 223 -16.71 16.91 8.40
CA THR A 223 -16.06 17.49 9.57
C THR A 223 -16.26 16.62 10.82
N ARG A 224 -17.50 16.19 11.08
CA ARG A 224 -17.81 15.27 12.19
C ARG A 224 -17.10 13.93 12.02
N HIS A 225 -17.16 13.35 10.82
CA HIS A 225 -16.51 12.07 10.50
C HIS A 225 -15.01 12.09 10.76
N TYR A 226 -14.30 13.13 10.31
CA TYR A 226 -12.87 13.28 10.57
C TYR A 226 -12.54 13.49 12.05
N GLN A 227 -13.42 14.18 12.80
CA GLN A 227 -13.28 14.31 14.24
C GLN A 227 -13.42 12.96 14.94
N ASP A 228 -14.47 12.19 14.60
CA ASP A 228 -14.78 10.90 15.23
C ASP A 228 -13.70 9.84 14.92
N CYS A 229 -13.13 9.87 13.72
CA CYS A 229 -12.10 8.92 13.29
C CYS A 229 -10.66 9.38 13.54
N TRP A 230 -10.44 10.55 14.15
CA TRP A 230 -9.15 11.21 14.17
C TRP A 230 -8.01 10.34 14.71
N SER A 231 -8.19 9.78 15.91
CA SER A 231 -7.16 8.97 16.58
C SER A 231 -6.74 7.76 15.75
N ARG A 232 -7.67 7.17 14.98
CA ARG A 232 -7.38 6.05 14.10
C ARG A 232 -6.57 6.48 12.87
N LEU A 233 -6.95 7.61 12.27
CA LEU A 233 -6.24 8.15 11.11
C LEU A 233 -4.79 8.47 11.49
N GLU A 234 -4.61 9.19 12.59
CA GLU A 234 -3.29 9.59 13.10
C GLU A 234 -2.40 8.39 13.48
N ALA A 235 -2.97 7.36 14.12
CA ALA A 235 -2.19 6.20 14.55
C ALA A 235 -1.79 5.26 13.39
N CYS A 236 -2.52 5.27 12.27
CA CYS A 236 -2.39 4.22 11.26
C CYS A 236 -1.97 4.73 9.87
N LEU A 237 -2.10 6.03 9.59
CA LEU A 237 -1.75 6.57 8.28
C LEU A 237 -0.36 7.22 8.31
N PRO A 238 0.50 6.95 7.32
CA PRO A 238 1.75 7.67 7.17
C PRO A 238 1.51 9.14 6.82
N VAL A 239 2.50 10.00 7.10
CA VAL A 239 2.42 11.46 6.91
C VAL A 239 1.89 11.86 5.53
N HIS A 240 2.39 11.25 4.46
CA HIS A 240 1.95 11.58 3.08
C HIS A 240 0.48 11.26 2.78
N GLN A 241 -0.18 10.42 3.58
CA GLN A 241 -1.63 10.17 3.53
C GLN A 241 -2.37 11.09 4.50
N MET A 242 -1.76 11.43 5.65
CA MET A 242 -2.30 12.42 6.56
C MET A 242 -2.36 13.82 5.95
N GLU A 243 -1.45 14.20 5.06
CA GLU A 243 -1.51 15.47 4.32
C GLU A 243 -2.84 15.61 3.53
N GLU A 244 -3.30 14.54 2.89
CA GLU A 244 -4.61 14.52 2.20
C GLU A 244 -5.75 14.70 3.22
N VAL A 245 -5.72 13.99 4.35
CA VAL A 245 -6.73 14.11 5.40
C VAL A 245 -6.75 15.51 6.02
N TRP A 246 -5.60 16.11 6.28
CA TRP A 246 -5.48 17.47 6.81
C TRP A 246 -6.08 18.49 5.84
N LEU A 247 -5.77 18.36 4.54
CA LEU A 247 -6.31 19.26 3.53
C LEU A 247 -7.83 19.14 3.43
N LEU A 248 -8.35 17.92 3.33
CA LEU A 248 -9.79 17.70 3.21
C LEU A 248 -10.56 18.12 4.46
N ARG A 249 -9.97 17.93 5.65
CA ARG A 249 -10.54 18.40 6.91
C ARG A 249 -10.53 19.93 7.01
N ALA A 250 -9.43 20.57 6.63
CA ALA A 250 -9.35 22.04 6.59
C ALA A 250 -10.40 22.62 5.64
N PHE A 251 -10.53 22.02 4.45
CA PHE A 251 -11.54 22.37 3.45
C PHE A 251 -12.96 22.22 3.99
N ALA A 252 -13.27 21.08 4.63
CA ALA A 252 -14.59 20.83 5.21
C ALA A 252 -14.95 21.89 6.27
N ILE A 253 -14.04 22.18 7.21
CA ILE A 253 -14.24 23.19 8.25
C ILE A 253 -14.51 24.56 7.62
N ALA A 254 -13.62 25.02 6.73
CA ALA A 254 -13.74 26.34 6.10
C ALA A 254 -15.00 26.48 5.23
N SER A 255 -15.52 25.38 4.68
CA SER A 255 -16.74 25.39 3.86
C SER A 255 -18.02 25.47 4.70
N THR A 256 -17.98 25.04 5.96
CA THR A 256 -19.12 25.08 6.90
C THR A 256 -19.17 26.34 7.75
N SER A 257 -18.02 26.95 7.97
CA SER A 257 -17.84 28.08 8.87
C SER A 257 -18.35 29.38 8.24
N ALA A 258 -18.98 30.23 9.05
CA ALA A 258 -19.12 31.64 8.68
C ALA A 258 -17.71 32.23 8.44
N PRO A 259 -17.53 33.26 7.60
CA PRO A 259 -16.20 33.81 7.29
C PRO A 259 -15.35 34.17 8.54
N ARG A 260 -16.01 34.45 9.67
CA ARG A 260 -15.38 34.74 10.96
C ARG A 260 -14.76 33.50 11.64
N ASP A 261 -15.30 32.31 11.38
CA ASP A 261 -14.92 31.05 12.05
C ASP A 261 -13.88 30.25 11.26
N ASN A 262 -13.42 30.76 10.10
CA ASN A 262 -12.38 30.14 9.27
C ASN A 262 -11.06 29.90 10.02
N ALA A 263 -10.83 30.59 11.14
CA ALA A 263 -9.70 30.32 12.04
C ALA A 263 -9.69 28.87 12.57
N ALA A 264 -10.82 28.17 12.60
CA ALA A 264 -10.90 26.77 13.03
C ALA A 264 -10.15 25.80 12.08
N ALA A 265 -9.93 26.18 10.82
CA ALA A 265 -9.16 25.39 9.86
C ALA A 265 -7.63 25.58 10.00
N GLU A 266 -7.19 26.65 10.68
CA GLU A 266 -5.78 27.07 10.77
C GLU A 266 -4.83 26.01 11.34
N PRO A 267 -5.19 25.20 12.37
CA PRO A 267 -4.29 24.16 12.86
C PRO A 267 -3.89 23.16 11.77
N TRP A 268 -4.84 22.77 10.91
CA TRP A 268 -4.62 21.83 9.82
C TRP A 268 -3.82 22.46 8.68
N LEU A 269 -4.14 23.72 8.34
CA LEU A 269 -3.39 24.48 7.35
C LEU A 269 -1.93 24.68 7.77
N ARG A 270 -1.67 24.89 9.07
CA ARG A 270 -0.30 25.01 9.59
C ARG A 270 0.51 23.74 9.39
N MET A 271 -0.08 22.56 9.59
CA MET A 271 0.60 21.28 9.34
C MET A 271 1.01 21.15 7.86
N LEU A 272 0.17 21.64 6.95
CA LEU A 272 0.40 21.62 5.51
C LEU A 272 1.44 22.64 5.02
N ARG A 273 1.83 23.64 5.81
CA ARG A 273 2.86 24.62 5.40
C ARG A 273 4.26 24.00 5.25
N SER A 274 4.49 22.83 5.85
CA SER A 274 5.74 22.08 5.65
C SER A 274 5.73 21.24 4.38
N THR A 275 4.56 21.03 3.78
CA THR A 275 4.40 20.30 2.52
C THR A 275 4.89 21.18 1.37
N PRO A 276 5.84 20.71 0.53
CA PRO A 276 6.33 21.51 -0.57
C PRO A 276 5.20 21.93 -1.53
N PRO A 277 5.20 23.18 -2.04
CA PRO A 277 4.17 23.67 -2.95
C PRO A 277 3.92 22.70 -4.11
N GLY A 278 2.64 22.48 -4.42
CA GLY A 278 2.21 21.59 -5.49
C GLY A 278 2.20 20.09 -5.17
N ALA A 279 2.60 19.67 -3.95
CA ALA A 279 2.54 18.27 -3.53
C ALA A 279 1.14 17.63 -3.64
N LEU A 280 0.11 18.48 -3.50
CA LEU A 280 -1.30 18.12 -3.39
C LEU A 280 -2.12 18.55 -4.61
N ASP A 281 -1.50 19.09 -5.66
CA ASP A 281 -2.20 19.56 -6.87
C ASP A 281 -3.02 18.44 -7.53
N TRP A 282 -2.55 17.20 -7.40
CA TRP A 282 -3.26 16.02 -7.91
C TRP A 282 -4.66 15.82 -7.29
N LEU A 283 -4.92 16.36 -6.09
CA LEU A 283 -6.26 16.34 -5.46
C LEU A 283 -7.21 17.36 -6.07
N THR A 284 -6.68 18.41 -6.70
CA THR A 284 -7.45 19.59 -7.12
C THR A 284 -7.74 19.62 -8.63
N VAL A 285 -7.07 18.77 -9.43
CA VAL A 285 -7.16 18.75 -10.91
C VAL A 285 -8.60 18.76 -11.43
N HIS A 286 -9.50 17.98 -10.84
CA HIS A 286 -10.91 17.92 -11.23
C HIS A 286 -11.86 18.40 -10.12
N TRP A 287 -11.34 19.26 -9.23
CA TRP A 287 -12.08 19.79 -8.09
C TRP A 287 -11.83 21.31 -7.94
N PRO A 288 -12.54 22.14 -8.72
CA PRO A 288 -12.32 23.60 -8.75
C PRO A 288 -12.46 24.29 -7.40
N GLU A 289 -13.40 23.85 -6.56
CA GLU A 289 -13.63 24.41 -5.23
C GLU A 289 -12.43 24.16 -4.31
N LEU A 290 -11.90 22.93 -4.31
CA LEU A 290 -10.71 22.59 -3.55
C LEU A 290 -9.46 23.29 -4.11
N ALA A 291 -9.36 23.44 -5.44
CA ALA A 291 -8.29 24.20 -6.09
C ALA A 291 -8.28 25.66 -5.58
N THR A 292 -9.44 26.32 -5.61
CA THR A 292 -9.61 27.69 -5.13
C THR A 292 -9.22 27.81 -3.66
N PHE A 293 -9.64 26.85 -2.82
CA PHE A 293 -9.25 26.79 -1.42
C PHE A 293 -7.72 26.68 -1.24
N THR A 294 -7.06 25.76 -1.95
CA THR A 294 -5.60 25.59 -1.85
C THR A 294 -4.82 26.82 -2.31
N ILE A 295 -5.28 27.52 -3.35
CA ILE A 295 -4.67 28.77 -3.82
C ILE A 295 -4.86 29.89 -2.78
N THR A 296 -6.08 30.04 -2.26
CA THR A 296 -6.40 31.07 -1.25
C THR A 296 -5.55 30.96 0.00
N HIS A 297 -5.19 29.73 0.39
CA HIS A 297 -4.35 29.46 1.56
C HIS A 297 -2.86 29.28 1.25
N GLY A 298 -2.42 29.55 0.01
CA GLY A 298 -1.02 29.49 -0.39
C GLY A 298 -0.39 28.09 -0.39
N LEU A 299 -1.21 27.04 -0.51
CA LEU A 299 -0.77 25.64 -0.59
C LEU A 299 -0.46 25.21 -2.04
N ALA A 300 -1.12 25.84 -3.00
CA ALA A 300 -0.92 25.63 -4.43
C ALA A 300 -0.48 26.94 -5.10
N VAL A 301 0.34 26.81 -6.15
CA VAL A 301 0.64 27.93 -7.04
C VAL A 301 -0.47 27.99 -8.07
N ALA A 302 -1.05 29.17 -8.28
CA ALA A 302 -1.97 29.37 -9.39
C ALA A 302 -1.24 29.01 -10.70
N VAL A 303 -1.60 27.87 -11.29
CA VAL A 303 -1.08 27.50 -12.60
C VAL A 303 -1.60 28.54 -13.57
N ALA A 304 -0.70 29.41 -14.05
CA ALA A 304 -1.04 30.34 -15.11
C ALA A 304 -1.67 29.52 -16.23
N ALA A 305 -2.92 29.85 -16.59
CA ALA A 305 -3.66 29.14 -17.63
C ALA A 305 -2.70 28.94 -18.80
N PRO A 306 -2.52 27.70 -19.31
CA PRO A 306 -1.56 27.45 -20.37
C PRO A 306 -1.91 28.43 -21.48
N HIS A 307 -1.00 29.38 -21.75
CA HIS A 307 -1.15 30.30 -22.87
C HIS A 307 -1.47 29.42 -24.07
N GLU A 308 -2.71 29.50 -24.56
CA GLU A 308 -3.13 28.85 -25.78
C GLU A 308 -2.08 29.24 -26.81
N ARG A 309 -1.17 28.31 -27.10
CA ARG A 309 -0.21 28.50 -28.18
C ARG A 309 -1.09 28.45 -29.41
N SER A 310 -1.49 29.64 -29.85
CA SER A 310 -2.23 29.89 -31.07
C SER A 310 -1.57 29.05 -32.17
N ALA A 311 -2.31 28.04 -32.61
CA ALA A 311 -1.98 27.22 -33.77
C ALA A 311 -2.07 28.06 -35.05
#